data_AF-A0A9P0A2K3-F1
#
_entry.id   AF-A0A9P0A2K3-F1
#
_cell.length_a   1.000
_cell.length_b   1.000
_cell.length_c   1.000
_cell.angle_alpha   90.00
_cell.angle_beta   90.00
_cell.angle_gamma   90.00
#
_symmetry.space_group_name_H-M   'P 1'
#
loop_
_entity.id
_entity.type
_entity.pdbx_description
1 polymer ?
#
loop_
_entity_poly.entity_id
_entity_poly.type
_entity_poly.pdbx_seq_one_letter_code
_entity_poly.pdbx_strand_id
1 'polypeptide(L)'
;MSYLFCERQVCVDEGQELSLRYGSQFYEVSAAENYVGVMLSFQSLLRDARSVQLLRTLPIRRKLGVNSVSKVLGTIFGKNNGNKANRKKRPSLSI
;
A
#
# COMPACT_ATOMS: atom_id res chain seq x y z
N MET A 1 20.01 -8.15 -37.71
CA MET A 1 19.66 -7.14 -36.68
C MET A 1 20.73 -7.25 -35.62
N SER A 2 21.63 -6.27 -35.56
CA SER A 2 22.93 -6.36 -34.90
C SER A 2 22.76 -6.38 -33.37
N TYR A 3 23.27 -7.43 -32.72
CA TYR A 3 23.48 -7.44 -31.27
C TYR A 3 24.58 -6.42 -30.97
N LEU A 4 24.18 -5.22 -30.56
CA LEU A 4 25.11 -4.25 -30.00
C LEU A 4 25.74 -4.87 -28.76
N PHE A 5 27.06 -4.91 -28.80
CA PHE A 5 27.98 -5.64 -27.94
C PHE A 5 27.88 -5.09 -26.51
N CYS A 6 27.08 -5.76 -25.67
CA CYS A 6 27.24 -5.60 -24.23
C CYS A 6 28.56 -6.29 -23.88
N GLU A 7 29.62 -5.53 -23.58
CA GLU A 7 30.87 -6.14 -23.08
C GLU A 7 30.67 -6.88 -21.75
N ARG A 8 29.52 -6.68 -21.11
CA ARG A 8 29.11 -7.37 -19.90
C ARG A 8 28.21 -8.55 -20.21
N GLN A 9 28.36 -9.59 -19.37
CA GLN A 9 27.53 -10.79 -19.43
C GLN A 9 26.02 -10.51 -19.26
N VAL A 10 25.68 -9.41 -18.59
CA VAL A 10 24.30 -8.95 -18.38
C VAL A 10 24.24 -7.45 -18.68
N CYS A 11 23.27 -7.05 -19.51
CA CYS A 11 23.03 -5.64 -19.78
C CYS A 11 22.22 -4.95 -18.70
N VAL A 12 22.37 -3.62 -18.63
CA VAL A 12 21.60 -2.75 -17.74
C VAL A 12 20.10 -2.94 -17.94
N ASP A 13 19.69 -3.02 -19.21
CA ASP A 13 18.29 -3.13 -19.60
C ASP A 13 17.62 -4.37 -18.99
N GLU A 14 18.31 -5.50 -18.92
CA GLU A 14 17.79 -6.73 -18.31
C GLU A 14 17.59 -6.58 -16.80
N GLY A 15 18.55 -5.97 -16.11
CA GLY A 15 18.45 -5.67 -14.68
C GLY A 15 17.29 -4.72 -14.37
N GLN A 16 17.12 -3.69 -15.20
CA GLN A 16 16.03 -2.73 -15.07
C GLN A 16 14.66 -3.36 -15.39
N GLU A 17 14.56 -4.20 -16.42
CA GLU A 17 13.32 -4.91 -16.74
C GLU A 17 12.89 -5.84 -15.59
N LEU A 18 13.82 -6.58 -15.01
CA LEU A 18 13.55 -7.45 -13.86
C LEU A 18 13.10 -6.64 -12.63
N SER A 19 13.72 -5.50 -12.37
CA SER A 19 13.33 -4.67 -11.23
C SER A 19 11.89 -4.19 -11.35
N LEU A 20 11.48 -3.74 -12.54
CA LEU A 20 10.10 -3.35 -12.82
C LEU A 20 9.13 -4.52 -12.65
N ARG A 21 9.51 -5.70 -13.18
CA ARG A 21 8.69 -6.92 -13.10
C ARG A 21 8.39 -7.33 -11.65
N TYR A 22 9.35 -7.16 -10.74
CA TYR A 22 9.21 -7.52 -9.33
C TYR A 22 8.90 -6.32 -8.41
N GLY A 23 8.64 -5.13 -8.96
CA GLY A 23 8.36 -3.92 -8.17
C GLY A 23 9.51 -3.53 -7.23
N SER A 24 10.75 -3.79 -7.65
CA SER A 24 11.97 -3.53 -6.92
C SER A 24 12.74 -2.36 -7.52
N GLN A 25 13.47 -1.61 -6.70
CA GLN A 25 14.41 -0.60 -7.19
C GLN A 25 15.69 -1.27 -7.71
N PHE A 26 16.29 -0.70 -8.74
CA PHE A 26 17.56 -1.14 -9.31
C PHE A 26 18.54 0.02 -9.36
N TYR A 27 19.78 -0.27 -8.94
CA TYR A 27 20.88 0.67 -8.92
C TYR A 27 22.12 -0.02 -9.48
N GLU A 28 22.61 0.47 -10.60
CA GLU A 28 23.88 0.03 -11.14
C GLU A 28 25.00 0.90 -10.57
N VAL A 29 25.77 0.33 -9.65
CA VAL A 29 26.86 1.04 -8.96
C VAL A 29 28.05 0.10 -8.83
N SER A 30 29.25 0.66 -8.94
CA SER A 30 30.50 -0.06 -8.71
C SER A 30 31.13 0.40 -7.40
N ALA A 31 31.30 -0.53 -6.46
CA ALA A 31 31.99 -0.26 -5.20
C ALA A 31 33.48 0.07 -5.39
N ALA A 32 34.07 -0.37 -6.50
CA ALA A 32 35.46 -0.08 -6.84
C ALA A 32 35.65 1.30 -7.47
N GLU A 33 34.63 1.84 -8.13
CA GLU A 33 34.75 3.09 -8.90
C GLU A 33 34.25 4.31 -8.12
N ASN A 34 33.14 4.21 -7.39
CA ASN A 34 32.53 5.39 -6.78
C ASN A 34 31.72 5.07 -5.51
N TYR A 35 32.27 5.48 -4.38
CA TYR A 35 31.60 5.41 -3.08
C TYR A 35 30.29 6.21 -3.03
N VAL A 36 30.19 7.35 -3.72
CA VAL A 36 29.00 8.21 -3.67
C VAL A 36 27.80 7.50 -4.31
N GLY A 37 27.98 6.81 -5.43
CA GLY A 37 26.92 6.04 -6.07
C GLY A 37 26.38 4.93 -5.16
N VAL A 38 27.29 4.19 -4.53
CA VAL A 38 26.93 3.16 -3.54
C VAL A 38 26.18 3.77 -2.36
N MET A 39 26.69 4.85 -1.76
CA MET A 39 26.01 5.54 -0.66
C MET A 39 24.59 5.96 -1.03
N LEU A 40 24.38 6.54 -2.22
CA LEU A 40 23.07 6.97 -2.69
C LEU A 40 22.09 5.78 -2.84
N SER A 41 22.55 4.65 -3.37
CA SER A 41 21.70 3.43 -3.45
C SER A 41 21.24 2.94 -2.07
N PHE A 42 22.13 2.97 -1.07
CA PHE A 42 21.79 2.61 0.31
C PHE A 42 20.85 3.63 0.96
N GLN A 43 21.07 4.93 0.75
CA GLN A 43 20.18 5.97 1.27
C GLN A 43 18.76 5.83 0.71
N SER A 44 18.61 5.57 -0.59
CA SER A 44 17.31 5.30 -1.20
C SER A 44 16.65 4.06 -0.60
N LEU A 45 17.38 2.97 -0.42
CA LEU A 45 16.87 1.74 0.19
C LEU A 45 16.36 1.99 1.62
N LEU A 46 17.13 2.70 2.46
CA LEU A 46 16.76 2.99 3.84
C LEU A 46 15.52 3.89 3.91
N ARG A 47 15.44 4.89 3.03
CA ARG A 47 14.28 5.78 2.93
C ARG A 47 13.02 4.99 2.59
N ASP A 48 13.10 4.04 1.67
CA ASP A 48 11.99 3.19 1.27
C ASP A 48 11.60 2.18 2.35
N ALA A 49 12.56 1.52 2.99
CA ALA A 49 12.28 0.63 4.11
C ALA A 49 11.56 1.37 5.24
N ARG A 50 11.99 2.60 5.54
CA ARG A 50 11.34 3.46 6.53
C ARG A 50 9.93 3.87 6.10
N SER A 51 9.71 4.20 4.83
CA SER A 51 8.37 4.58 4.34
C SER A 51 7.39 3.40 4.46
N VAL A 52 7.82 2.19 4.11
CA VAL A 52 7.02 0.96 4.26
C VAL A 52 6.74 0.67 5.73
N GLN A 53 7.74 0.81 6.61
CA GLN A 53 7.55 0.66 8.04
C GLN A 53 6.53 1.67 8.58
N LEU A 54 6.66 2.94 8.20
CA LEU A 54 5.71 3.98 8.59
C LEU A 54 4.30 3.63 8.11
N LEU A 55 4.12 3.24 6.84
CA LEU A 55 2.82 2.82 6.30
C LEU A 55 2.21 1.65 7.08
N ARG A 56 3.03 0.69 7.53
CA ARG A 56 2.59 -0.44 8.35
C ARG A 56 2.24 -0.03 9.78
N THR A 57 2.95 0.95 10.34
CA THR A 57 2.74 1.44 11.72
C THR A 57 1.66 2.51 11.82
N LEU A 58 1.28 3.15 10.69
CA LEU A 58 0.09 3.98 10.66
C LEU A 58 -1.06 3.10 11.12
N PRO A 59 -1.85 3.54 12.12
CA PRO A 59 -3.08 2.84 12.42
C PRO A 59 -3.87 2.84 11.12
N ILE A 60 -4.00 1.66 10.49
CA ILE A 60 -4.97 1.41 9.42
C ILE A 60 -6.20 2.10 9.96
N ARG A 61 -6.63 3.21 9.35
CA ARG A 61 -7.82 3.90 9.81
C ARG A 61 -8.93 2.86 9.69
N ARG A 62 -9.25 2.17 10.77
CA ARG A 62 -10.56 1.58 11.03
C ARG A 62 -11.50 2.76 11.23
N LYS A 63 -11.73 3.52 10.16
CA LYS A 63 -12.85 4.44 10.00
C LYS A 63 -13.71 3.82 8.91
N LEU A 64 -14.96 3.44 9.12
CA LEU A 64 -15.88 3.74 10.19
C LEU A 64 -16.63 2.45 10.58
N GLY A 65 -16.81 2.25 11.88
CA GLY A 65 -18.00 1.56 12.32
C GLY A 65 -19.22 2.23 11.69
N VAL A 66 -20.06 1.42 11.06
CA VAL A 66 -21.50 1.64 10.96
C VAL A 66 -22.01 2.72 10.00
N ASN A 67 -21.65 2.70 8.71
CA ASN A 67 -22.44 3.36 7.64
C ASN A 67 -22.46 2.50 6.35
N SER A 68 -22.76 1.20 6.48
CA SER A 68 -23.13 0.39 5.31
C SER A 68 -24.30 1.08 4.61
N VAL A 69 -24.24 1.16 3.28
CA VAL A 69 -25.30 1.67 2.40
C VAL A 69 -26.67 1.06 2.74
N SER A 70 -26.70 -0.12 3.39
CA SER A 70 -27.89 -0.73 3.98
C SER A 70 -28.68 0.17 4.94
N LYS A 71 -28.05 1.05 5.74
CA LYS A 71 -28.74 2.01 6.62
C LYS A 71 -29.33 3.21 5.88
N VAL A 72 -28.67 3.65 4.79
CA VAL A 72 -29.15 4.75 3.93
C VAL A 72 -30.34 4.26 3.08
N LEU A 73 -30.28 3.03 2.56
CA LEU A 73 -31.42 2.40 1.89
C LEU A 73 -32.59 2.19 2.86
N GLY A 74 -32.33 1.76 4.10
CA GLY A 74 -33.39 1.62 5.12
C GLY A 74 -34.08 2.94 5.51
N THR A 75 -33.42 4.09 5.36
CA THR A 75 -34.01 5.42 5.62
C THR A 75 -34.77 5.99 4.42
N ILE A 76 -34.39 5.63 3.20
CA ILE A 76 -35.07 6.06 1.97
C ILE A 76 -36.27 5.15 1.64
N PHE A 77 -36.16 3.84 1.88
CA PHE A 77 -37.20 2.84 1.59
C PHE A 77 -38.08 2.47 2.80
N GLY A 78 -37.72 2.90 4.02
CA GLY A 78 -38.42 2.51 5.26
C GLY A 78 -39.68 3.31 5.59
N LYS A 79 -40.10 4.25 4.75
CA LYS A 79 -41.29 5.07 4.98
C LYS A 79 -42.41 4.63 4.06
N ASN A 80 -42.96 3.44 4.34
CA ASN A 80 -44.35 3.05 4.09
C ASN A 80 -44.50 1.53 4.33
N ASN A 81 -44.83 1.14 5.57
CA ASN A 81 -45.93 0.22 5.86
C ASN A 81 -45.89 -0.30 7.31
N GLY A 82 -47.04 -0.18 7.98
CA GLY A 82 -47.49 -1.23 8.88
C GLY A 82 -46.90 -1.23 10.29
N ASN A 83 -47.60 -0.55 11.19
CA ASN A 83 -47.99 -1.04 12.51
C ASN A 83 -47.37 -2.38 13.02
N LYS A 84 -46.86 -2.31 14.27
CA LYS A 84 -46.63 -3.36 15.27
C LYS A 84 -45.19 -3.85 15.51
N ALA A 85 -44.84 -3.72 16.79
CA ALA A 85 -44.00 -4.60 17.59
C ALA A 85 -42.48 -4.64 17.30
N ASN A 86 -41.72 -3.80 18.01
CA ASN A 86 -40.56 -4.33 18.72
C ASN A 86 -40.15 -3.42 19.90
N ARG A 87 -40.52 -3.85 21.12
CA ARG A 87 -39.95 -3.37 22.39
C ARG A 87 -38.45 -3.70 22.40
N LYS A 88 -37.60 -2.84 21.84
CA LYS A 88 -36.16 -2.94 22.05
C LYS A 88 -35.82 -2.29 23.38
N LYS A 89 -35.58 -3.17 24.37
CA LYS A 89 -35.16 -2.86 25.75
C LYS A 89 -34.07 -1.77 25.75
N ARG A 90 -34.28 -0.73 26.56
CA ARG A 90 -33.24 0.23 26.96
C ARG A 90 -32.05 -0.56 27.53
N PRO A 91 -30.80 -0.30 27.12
CA PRO A 91 -29.66 -0.82 27.85
C PRO A 91 -29.62 -0.11 29.21
N SER A 92 -29.75 -0.87 30.30
CA SER A 92 -29.47 -0.34 31.63
C SER A 92 -27.95 -0.10 31.73
N LEU A 93 -27.57 1.16 31.91
CA LEU A 93 -26.22 1.53 32.32
C LEU A 93 -26.12 1.31 33.84
N SER A 94 -25.22 0.43 34.27
CA SER A 94 -24.66 0.49 35.62
C SER A 94 -23.39 1.34 35.57
N ILE A 95 -23.31 2.33 36.46
CA ILE A 95 -22.08 3.05 36.82
C ILE A 95 -21.17 2.10 37.60
#